data_AF-A0A0F9CW22-F1
#
_entry.id   AF-A0A0F9CW22-F1
#
_cell.length_a   1.000
_cell.length_b   1.000
_cell.length_c   1.000
_cell.angle_alpha   90.00
_cell.angle_beta   90.00
_cell.angle_gamma   90.00
#
_symmetry.space_group_name_H-M   'P 1'
#
loop_
_entity.id
_entity.type
_entity.pdbx_description
1 polymer ?
#
loop_
_entity_poly.entity_id
_entity_poly.type
_entity_poly.pdbx_seq_one_letter_code
_entity_poly.pdbx_strand_id
1 'polypeptide(L)'
;MTGTEYDHRAPTTEESSASKINNERANLRTAVPIIGSDGIEQHRERFENCGSCTFFRKPNVCQIVEGPVTDDQVCNWIQGRTGNKDDEEARKYSLDDVRSFVWGMMKEQPYQHKVVDVEFTPVGWLILIEDTADPPHYFSLSLNFHIEHTSLEHHWTQEEVDAITRIGKQMNFKPPTNFVEAEKLYGLGEISTEEFEPFKRAREAAKESN
;
A
#
# COMPACT_ATOMS: atom_id res chain seq x y z
N MET A 1 -14.04 26.49 0.83
CA MET A 1 -13.29 25.59 -0.06
C MET A 1 -11.85 26.05 -0.06
N THR A 2 -11.07 25.63 0.93
CA THR A 2 -9.63 25.86 0.97
C THR A 2 -9.01 24.87 -0.01
N GLY A 3 -8.54 25.37 -1.15
CA GLY A 3 -7.83 24.56 -2.13
C GLY A 3 -6.63 23.90 -1.47
N THR A 4 -6.44 22.62 -1.76
CA THR A 4 -5.21 21.89 -1.42
C THR A 4 -4.04 22.58 -2.11
N GLU A 5 -3.38 23.51 -1.43
CA GLU A 5 -2.26 24.26 -1.99
C GLU A 5 -1.13 23.30 -2.38
N TYR A 6 -0.74 23.37 -3.64
CA TYR A 6 0.36 22.58 -4.19
C TYR A 6 1.68 23.07 -3.59
N ASP A 7 2.53 22.15 -3.14
CA ASP A 7 3.90 22.50 -2.79
C ASP A 7 4.68 22.75 -4.10
N HIS A 8 5.00 24.01 -4.32
CA HIS A 8 5.69 24.52 -5.50
C HIS A 8 7.22 24.62 -5.31
N ARG A 9 7.77 24.15 -4.17
CA ARG A 9 9.21 24.24 -3.93
C ARG A 9 9.99 23.31 -4.86
N ALA A 10 11.17 23.76 -5.26
CA ALA A 10 12.08 22.94 -6.05
C ALA A 10 12.52 21.70 -5.24
N PRO A 11 12.69 20.54 -5.89
CA PRO A 11 13.15 19.33 -5.19
C PRO A 11 14.55 19.53 -4.61
N THR A 12 14.82 18.97 -3.43
CA THR A 12 16.16 18.94 -2.86
C THR A 12 17.04 17.88 -3.54
N THR A 13 18.36 18.01 -3.38
CA THR A 13 19.32 17.03 -3.89
C THR A 13 19.16 15.64 -3.24
N GLU A 14 18.68 15.59 -1.99
CA GLU A 14 18.34 14.36 -1.27
C GLU A 14 17.08 13.69 -1.82
N GLU A 15 16.04 14.48 -2.16
CA GLU A 15 14.85 14.01 -2.89
C GLU A 15 15.20 13.50 -4.30
N SER A 16 16.44 13.64 -4.76
CA SER A 16 16.89 13.28 -6.10
C SER A 16 17.91 12.13 -6.13
N SER A 17 18.45 11.65 -4.99
CA SER A 17 19.69 10.84 -5.01
C SER A 17 19.75 9.50 -4.26
N ALA A 18 18.71 8.99 -3.59
CA ALA A 18 18.64 7.54 -3.24
C ALA A 18 17.24 7.08 -2.78
N SER A 19 16.92 5.81 -3.04
CA SER A 19 15.79 5.02 -2.48
C SER A 19 14.38 5.34 -2.98
N LYS A 20 14.21 5.76 -4.23
CA LYS A 20 12.86 5.80 -4.84
C LYS A 20 12.45 4.43 -5.37
N ILE A 21 11.16 4.18 -5.36
CA ILE A 21 10.54 3.01 -5.97
C ILE A 21 10.62 3.17 -7.49
N ASN A 22 11.19 2.19 -8.18
CA ASN A 22 11.22 2.19 -9.64
C ASN A 22 9.81 2.04 -10.24
N ASN A 23 9.66 2.43 -11.51
CA ASN A 23 8.34 2.47 -12.16
C ASN A 23 7.66 1.10 -12.25
N GLU A 24 8.42 0.02 -12.42
CA GLU A 24 7.89 -1.34 -12.50
C GLU A 24 7.25 -1.76 -11.17
N ARG A 25 7.94 -1.54 -10.05
CA ARG A 25 7.41 -1.84 -8.71
C ARG A 25 6.32 -0.88 -8.27
N ALA A 26 6.43 0.40 -8.65
CA ALA A 26 5.41 1.40 -8.35
C ALA A 26 4.13 1.18 -9.16
N ASN A 27 4.19 0.42 -10.27
CA ASN A 27 3.11 0.28 -11.25
C ASN A 27 2.60 1.65 -11.72
N LEU A 28 3.53 2.53 -12.08
CA LEU A 28 3.23 3.87 -12.60
C LEU A 28 2.57 3.75 -13.98
N ARG A 29 1.38 4.33 -14.12
CA ARG A 29 0.56 4.25 -15.34
C ARG A 29 -0.24 5.54 -15.52
N THR A 30 -0.74 5.77 -16.73
CA THR A 30 -1.76 6.81 -16.95
C THR A 30 -3.04 6.41 -16.23
N ALA A 31 -3.64 7.35 -15.52
CA ALA A 31 -4.90 7.15 -14.82
C ALA A 31 -6.03 6.86 -15.82
N VAL A 32 -6.78 5.80 -15.58
CA VAL A 32 -7.93 5.38 -16.38
C VAL A 32 -9.14 5.12 -15.49
N PRO A 33 -10.38 5.30 -15.99
CA PRO A 33 -11.55 4.85 -15.26
C PRO A 33 -11.46 3.36 -14.99
N ILE A 34 -11.68 2.97 -13.72
CA ILE A 34 -11.74 1.58 -13.31
C ILE A 34 -13.20 1.15 -13.31
N ILE A 35 -13.51 0.01 -13.92
CA ILE A 35 -14.87 -0.56 -13.94
C ILE A 35 -14.81 -1.84 -13.12
N GLY A 36 -15.66 -1.92 -12.09
CA GLY A 36 -15.77 -3.13 -11.28
C GLY A 36 -16.37 -4.30 -12.05
N SER A 37 -16.25 -5.50 -11.51
CA SER A 37 -16.87 -6.70 -12.12
C SER A 37 -18.41 -6.59 -12.23
N ASP A 38 -19.01 -5.75 -11.39
CA ASP A 38 -20.42 -5.36 -11.40
C ASP A 38 -20.79 -4.36 -12.51
N GLY A 39 -19.80 -3.88 -13.30
CA GLY A 39 -19.98 -2.90 -14.36
C GLY A 39 -20.08 -1.45 -13.86
N ILE A 40 -19.85 -1.19 -12.56
CA ILE A 40 -19.93 0.14 -11.97
C ILE A 40 -18.57 0.84 -12.11
N GLU A 41 -18.59 2.08 -12.63
CA GLU A 41 -17.40 2.91 -12.70
C GLU A 41 -16.97 3.34 -11.29
N GLN A 42 -15.74 2.96 -10.93
CA GLN A 42 -15.07 3.42 -9.74
C GLN A 42 -14.22 4.63 -10.12
N HIS A 43 -14.65 5.82 -9.72
CA HIS A 43 -13.94 7.07 -10.02
C HIS A 43 -12.62 7.26 -9.24
N ARG A 44 -11.95 6.18 -8.84
CA ARG A 44 -10.79 6.18 -7.94
C ARG A 44 -9.59 6.88 -8.58
N GLU A 45 -9.06 6.37 -9.69
CA GLU A 45 -7.89 6.98 -10.37
C GLU A 45 -8.17 8.39 -10.94
N ARG A 46 -9.45 8.72 -11.19
CA ARG A 46 -9.85 10.08 -11.60
C ARG A 46 -9.54 11.12 -10.51
N PHE A 47 -9.62 10.73 -9.24
CA PHE A 47 -9.38 11.60 -8.09
C PHE A 47 -8.13 11.22 -7.29
N GLU A 48 -7.48 10.10 -7.61
CA GLU A 48 -6.28 9.56 -6.95
C GLU A 48 -5.15 9.40 -7.97
N ASN A 49 -4.73 10.52 -8.55
CA ASN A 49 -3.59 10.60 -9.47
C ASN A 49 -2.48 11.46 -8.86
N CYS A 50 -1.35 11.54 -9.53
CA CYS A 50 -0.22 12.36 -9.13
C CYS A 50 -0.65 13.82 -8.91
N GLY A 51 -1.55 14.35 -9.73
CA GLY A 51 -2.14 15.68 -9.55
C GLY A 51 -2.81 15.89 -8.18
N SER A 52 -3.39 14.85 -7.57
CA SER A 52 -4.01 14.91 -6.25
C SER A 52 -3.17 14.27 -5.13
N CYS A 53 -1.99 13.76 -5.46
CA CYS A 53 -1.13 13.05 -4.53
C CYS A 53 -0.32 13.99 -3.61
N THR A 54 -0.08 13.56 -2.37
CA THR A 54 0.80 14.27 -1.43
C THR A 54 2.28 14.22 -1.86
N PHE A 55 2.72 13.15 -2.55
CA PHE A 55 4.13 12.96 -2.93
C PHE A 55 4.53 13.64 -4.24
N PHE A 56 3.55 14.12 -5.02
CA PHE A 56 3.81 14.80 -6.29
C PHE A 56 4.18 16.27 -6.05
N ARG A 57 5.15 16.72 -6.83
CA ARG A 57 5.66 18.09 -6.88
C ARG A 57 5.72 18.53 -8.34
N LYS A 58 5.07 19.65 -8.62
CA LYS A 58 5.09 20.23 -9.96
C LYS A 58 6.52 20.66 -10.34
N PRO A 59 6.90 20.57 -11.62
CA PRO A 59 6.06 20.15 -12.74
C PRO A 59 5.97 18.63 -12.96
N ASN A 60 6.97 17.85 -12.54
CA ASN A 60 7.08 16.45 -12.95
C ASN A 60 7.87 15.54 -11.99
N VAL A 61 7.86 15.86 -10.69
CA VAL A 61 8.70 15.19 -9.69
C VAL A 61 7.82 14.45 -8.68
N CYS A 62 8.12 13.17 -8.45
CA CYS A 62 7.58 12.41 -7.32
C CYS A 62 8.66 12.25 -6.25
N GLN A 63 8.29 12.38 -4.97
CA GLN A 63 9.23 12.16 -3.86
C GLN A 63 9.58 10.67 -3.68
N ILE A 64 8.70 9.76 -4.08
CA ILE A 64 8.83 8.32 -3.77
C ILE A 64 8.96 7.42 -5.01
N VAL A 65 8.57 7.88 -6.20
CA VAL A 65 8.68 7.12 -7.46
C VAL A 65 9.73 7.76 -8.37
N GLU A 66 10.51 6.93 -9.06
CA GLU A 66 11.46 7.37 -10.08
C GLU A 66 10.75 8.15 -11.20
N GLY A 67 11.39 9.20 -11.72
CA GLY A 67 10.78 10.18 -12.61
C GLY A 67 11.42 10.27 -14.00
N PRO A 68 10.81 11.02 -14.92
CA PRO A 68 9.73 12.01 -14.70
C PRO A 68 8.32 11.41 -14.53
N VAL A 69 7.46 12.09 -13.78
CA VAL A 69 6.02 11.76 -13.61
C VAL A 69 5.12 12.92 -14.07
N THR A 70 3.89 12.66 -14.49
CA THR A 70 2.90 13.68 -14.90
C THR A 70 1.65 13.65 -14.01
N ASP A 71 0.85 14.71 -14.02
CA ASP A 71 -0.30 14.87 -13.11
C ASP A 71 -1.44 13.87 -13.39
N ASP A 72 -1.55 13.40 -14.63
CA ASP A 72 -2.50 12.39 -15.11
C ASP A 72 -2.05 10.94 -14.84
N GLN A 73 -0.91 10.72 -14.18
CA GLN A 73 -0.44 9.37 -13.82
C GLN A 73 -0.88 8.94 -12.42
N VAL A 74 -0.86 7.65 -12.16
CA VAL A 74 -1.14 7.02 -10.85
C VAL A 74 -0.17 5.87 -10.64
N CYS A 75 0.15 5.57 -9.37
CA CYS A 75 0.96 4.42 -8.96
C CYS A 75 0.27 3.71 -7.79
N ASN A 76 0.68 2.49 -7.47
CA ASN A 76 0.08 1.71 -6.37
C ASN A 76 0.36 2.31 -4.99
N TRP A 77 1.39 3.14 -4.86
CA TRP A 77 1.78 3.81 -3.61
C TRP A 77 1.13 5.20 -3.48
N ILE A 78 -0.06 5.36 -4.06
CA ILE A 78 -0.77 6.64 -4.06
C ILE A 78 -1.21 6.99 -2.63
N GLN A 79 -1.08 8.27 -2.29
CA GLN A 79 -1.70 8.86 -1.11
C GLN A 79 -2.35 10.18 -1.53
N GLY A 80 -3.68 10.18 -1.59
CA GLY A 80 -4.47 11.37 -1.87
C GLY A 80 -4.35 12.41 -0.75
N ARG A 81 -4.38 13.69 -1.13
CA ARG A 81 -4.47 14.81 -0.17
C ARG A 81 -5.87 14.89 0.42
N THR A 82 -5.97 15.12 1.71
CA THR A 82 -7.26 15.24 2.39
C THR A 82 -7.68 16.69 2.54
N GLY A 83 -6.75 17.64 2.36
CA GLY A 83 -7.00 19.07 2.52
C GLY A 83 -7.11 19.50 3.98
N ASN A 84 -6.94 18.58 4.92
CA ASN A 84 -6.82 18.85 6.34
C ASN A 84 -5.37 18.63 6.77
N LYS A 85 -4.69 19.71 7.18
CA LYS A 85 -3.27 19.68 7.56
C LYS A 85 -3.00 18.76 8.75
N ASP A 86 -3.91 18.69 9.72
CA ASP A 86 -3.71 17.85 10.91
C ASP A 86 -3.83 16.37 10.56
N ASP A 87 -4.75 16.03 9.65
CA ASP A 87 -4.92 14.67 9.13
C ASP A 87 -3.75 14.27 8.20
N GLU A 88 -3.27 15.18 7.35
CA GLU A 88 -2.07 14.97 6.54
C GLU A 88 -0.80 14.81 7.39
N GLU A 89 -0.69 15.52 8.51
CA GLU A 89 0.39 15.37 9.50
C GLU A 89 0.31 14.02 10.22
N ALA A 90 -0.89 13.59 10.65
CA ALA A 90 -1.10 12.30 11.30
C ALA A 90 -0.79 11.12 10.37
N ARG A 91 -1.00 11.30 9.06
CA ARG A 91 -0.68 10.31 8.01
C ARG A 91 0.79 10.32 7.60
N LYS A 92 1.67 11.05 8.29
CA LYS A 92 3.10 10.97 8.03
C LYS A 92 3.64 9.57 8.33
N TYR A 93 4.59 9.18 7.50
CA TYR A 93 5.26 7.89 7.57
C TYR A 93 6.39 7.91 8.60
N SER A 94 6.70 6.75 9.16
CA SER A 94 7.73 6.64 10.20
C SER A 94 9.13 6.47 9.59
N LEU A 95 10.14 6.99 10.28
CA LEU A 95 11.54 6.68 9.99
C LEU A 95 12.00 5.41 10.73
N ASP A 96 11.26 4.97 11.74
CA ASP A 96 11.57 3.76 12.49
C ASP A 96 11.33 2.51 11.63
N ASP A 97 12.15 1.49 11.82
CA ASP A 97 11.99 0.22 11.11
C ASP A 97 10.71 -0.50 11.52
N VAL A 98 9.73 -0.48 10.62
CA VAL A 98 8.40 -1.08 10.84
C VAL A 98 8.28 -2.50 10.29
N ARG A 99 9.36 -3.07 9.72
CA ARG A 99 9.28 -4.33 8.94
C ARG A 99 8.72 -5.50 9.75
N SER A 100 9.12 -5.63 11.01
CA SER A 100 8.60 -6.70 11.88
C SER A 100 7.09 -6.58 12.11
N PHE A 101 6.57 -5.38 12.33
CA PHE A 101 5.13 -5.18 12.47
C PHE A 101 4.41 -5.49 11.16
N VAL A 102 4.90 -4.92 10.04
CA VAL A 102 4.32 -5.13 8.71
C VAL A 102 4.31 -6.61 8.33
N TRP A 103 5.40 -7.35 8.55
CA TRP A 103 5.42 -8.78 8.25
C TRP A 103 4.41 -9.58 9.07
N GLY A 104 4.24 -9.25 10.35
CA GLY A 104 3.18 -9.84 11.17
C GLY A 104 1.79 -9.54 10.62
N MET A 105 1.52 -8.28 10.24
CA MET A 105 0.27 -7.87 9.61
C MET A 105 0.03 -8.59 8.29
N MET A 106 1.08 -8.76 7.48
CA MET A 106 1.00 -9.46 6.21
C MET A 106 0.58 -10.93 6.40
N LYS A 107 0.92 -11.53 7.55
CA LYS A 107 0.67 -12.94 7.87
C LYS A 107 -0.73 -13.15 8.45
N GLU A 108 -1.08 -12.37 9.46
CA GLU A 108 -2.36 -12.52 10.17
C GLU A 108 -3.54 -11.87 9.44
N GLN A 109 -3.27 -10.85 8.61
CA GLN A 109 -4.26 -10.09 7.81
C GLN A 109 -5.60 -9.89 8.52
N PRO A 110 -5.61 -9.23 9.69
CA PRO A 110 -6.68 -9.40 10.65
C PRO A 110 -7.97 -8.65 10.32
N TYR A 111 -7.99 -7.85 9.24
CA TYR A 111 -9.17 -7.10 8.80
C TYR A 111 -9.11 -6.81 7.28
N GLN A 112 -10.05 -6.01 6.79
CA GLN A 112 -10.30 -5.82 5.35
C GLN A 112 -9.15 -5.21 4.55
N HIS A 113 -8.24 -4.45 5.17
CA HIS A 113 -7.08 -3.90 4.46
C HIS A 113 -5.92 -4.87 4.54
N LYS A 114 -5.52 -5.41 3.38
CA LYS A 114 -4.45 -6.37 3.30
C LYS A 114 -3.12 -5.65 3.13
N VAL A 115 -2.19 -5.84 4.07
CA VAL A 115 -0.81 -5.34 3.88
C VAL A 115 -0.10 -6.24 2.87
N VAL A 116 0.48 -5.68 1.82
CA VAL A 116 1.06 -6.46 0.71
C VAL A 116 2.52 -6.15 0.38
N ASP A 117 3.03 -4.98 0.79
CA ASP A 117 4.45 -4.62 0.62
C ASP A 117 4.86 -3.53 1.64
N VAL A 118 6.17 -3.32 1.79
CA VAL A 118 6.77 -2.23 2.58
C VAL A 118 8.05 -1.75 1.91
N GLU A 119 8.27 -0.43 1.88
CA GLU A 119 9.48 0.14 1.29
C GLU A 119 9.99 1.36 2.06
N PHE A 120 11.30 1.45 2.24
CA PHE A 120 11.94 2.65 2.76
C PHE A 120 12.19 3.65 1.63
N THR A 121 11.55 4.81 1.70
CA THR A 121 11.62 5.87 0.69
C THR A 121 12.21 7.15 1.29
N PRO A 122 12.46 8.22 0.50
CA PRO A 122 12.94 9.50 1.03
C PRO A 122 12.00 10.15 2.05
N VAL A 123 10.73 9.76 2.10
CA VAL A 123 9.75 10.26 3.07
C VAL A 123 9.54 9.34 4.27
N GLY A 124 10.29 8.22 4.34
CA GLY A 124 10.19 7.21 5.39
C GLY A 124 9.67 5.86 4.89
N TRP A 125 9.36 4.97 5.83
CA TRP A 125 8.79 3.66 5.57
C TRP A 125 7.33 3.77 5.13
N LEU A 126 7.06 3.35 3.89
CA LEU A 126 5.72 3.25 3.33
C LEU A 126 5.20 1.82 3.48
N ILE A 127 3.91 1.68 3.81
CA ILE A 127 3.21 0.40 3.87
C ILE A 127 2.21 0.38 2.72
N LEU A 128 2.32 -0.61 1.84
CA LEU A 128 1.42 -0.80 0.71
C LEU A 128 0.24 -1.68 1.10
N ILE A 129 -0.95 -1.19 0.78
CA ILE A 129 -2.23 -1.81 1.10
C ILE A 129 -2.95 -2.22 -0.17
N GLU A 130 -3.61 -3.38 -0.11
CA GLU A 130 -4.61 -3.87 -1.05
C GLU A 130 -5.95 -3.88 -0.30
N ASP A 131 -6.95 -3.11 -0.74
CA ASP A 131 -8.30 -3.16 -0.18
C ASP A 131 -9.14 -4.30 -0.81
N THR A 132 -10.36 -4.47 -0.31
CA THR A 132 -11.30 -5.50 -0.79
C THR A 132 -12.09 -5.09 -2.04
N ALA A 133 -11.70 -4.02 -2.73
CA ALA A 133 -12.41 -3.59 -3.93
C ALA A 133 -12.24 -4.58 -5.08
N ASP A 134 -13.14 -4.46 -6.06
CA ASP A 134 -13.07 -5.23 -7.29
C ASP A 134 -13.08 -4.28 -8.50
N PRO A 135 -11.96 -4.16 -9.26
CA PRO A 135 -10.67 -4.79 -9.01
C PRO A 135 -9.99 -4.22 -7.74
N PRO A 136 -9.01 -4.94 -7.15
CA PRO A 136 -8.34 -4.50 -5.93
C PRO A 136 -7.67 -3.14 -6.10
N HIS A 137 -7.87 -2.27 -5.11
CA HIS A 137 -7.27 -0.96 -5.11
C HIS A 137 -6.06 -0.92 -4.17
N TYR A 138 -4.98 -0.30 -4.65
CA TYR A 138 -3.72 -0.21 -3.94
C TYR A 138 -3.39 1.23 -3.59
N PHE A 139 -3.00 1.45 -2.35
CA PHE A 139 -2.60 2.76 -1.83
C PHE A 139 -1.67 2.57 -0.63
N SER A 140 -0.97 3.63 -0.23
CA SER A 140 -0.11 3.59 0.95
C SER A 140 -0.77 4.23 2.16
N LEU A 141 -0.51 3.69 3.35
CA LEU A 141 -0.94 4.23 4.65
C LEU A 141 0.23 4.23 5.66
N SER A 142 0.18 5.13 6.64
CA SER A 142 1.21 5.21 7.68
C SER A 142 1.04 4.11 8.73
N LEU A 143 2.13 3.75 9.42
CA LEU A 143 2.06 2.83 10.57
C LEU A 143 1.08 3.33 11.64
N ASN A 144 1.09 4.64 11.92
CA ASN A 144 0.19 5.25 12.90
C ASN A 144 -1.27 5.02 12.53
N PHE A 145 -1.62 5.17 11.26
CA PHE A 145 -2.97 4.86 10.79
C PHE A 145 -3.35 3.41 11.09
N HIS A 146 -2.46 2.45 10.85
CA HIS A 146 -2.73 1.04 11.17
C HIS A 146 -2.95 0.82 12.67
N ILE A 147 -2.10 1.38 13.53
CA ILE A 147 -2.22 1.24 14.99
C ILE A 147 -3.51 1.89 15.49
N GLU A 148 -3.80 3.11 15.05
CA GLU A 148 -5.01 3.85 15.45
C GLU A 148 -6.27 3.16 14.96
N HIS A 149 -6.33 2.80 13.68
CA HIS A 149 -7.48 2.13 13.08
C HIS A 149 -7.73 0.76 13.74
N THR A 150 -6.69 -0.04 13.96
CA THR A 150 -6.83 -1.35 14.63
C THR A 150 -7.24 -1.20 16.09
N SER A 151 -6.71 -0.22 16.81
CA SER A 151 -7.12 0.02 18.20
C SER A 151 -8.56 0.56 18.31
N LEU A 152 -8.95 1.50 17.45
CA LEU A 152 -10.26 2.16 17.52
C LEU A 152 -11.38 1.31 16.92
N GLU A 153 -11.19 0.77 15.72
CA GLU A 153 -12.23 0.07 14.95
C GLU A 153 -12.21 -1.45 15.19
N HIS A 154 -11.08 -1.99 15.64
CA HIS A 154 -10.91 -3.43 15.88
C HIS A 154 -10.55 -3.78 17.34
N HIS A 155 -10.54 -2.78 18.24
CA HIS A 155 -10.35 -2.94 19.69
C HIS A 155 -9.06 -3.67 20.09
N TRP A 156 -8.01 -3.53 19.29
CA TRP A 156 -6.74 -4.17 19.58
C TRP A 156 -6.10 -3.68 20.88
N THR A 157 -5.63 -4.63 21.69
CA THR A 157 -4.80 -4.35 22.87
C THR A 157 -3.33 -4.24 22.48
N GLN A 158 -2.51 -3.69 23.39
CA GLN A 158 -1.06 -3.62 23.18
C GLN A 158 -0.45 -5.02 23.05
N GLU A 159 -0.98 -6.02 23.76
CA GLU A 159 -0.53 -7.41 23.65
C GLU A 159 -0.74 -7.98 22.24
N GLU A 160 -1.81 -7.59 21.55
CA GLU A 160 -2.08 -8.02 20.17
C GLU A 160 -1.10 -7.36 19.19
N VAL A 161 -0.82 -6.07 19.35
CA VAL A 161 0.23 -5.35 18.58
C VAL A 161 1.60 -6.00 18.79
N ASP A 162 1.93 -6.35 20.03
CA ASP A 162 3.19 -7.01 20.38
C ASP A 162 3.26 -8.45 19.83
N ALA A 163 2.13 -9.16 19.81
CA ALA A 163 2.04 -10.50 19.23
C ALA A 163 2.30 -10.47 17.72
N ILE A 164 1.67 -9.55 16.99
CA ILE A 164 1.89 -9.33 15.56
C ILE A 164 3.36 -9.03 15.28
N THR A 165 3.95 -8.11 16.03
CA THR A 165 5.37 -7.75 15.87
C THR A 165 6.29 -8.96 16.13
N ARG A 166 5.95 -9.81 17.09
CA ARG A 166 6.70 -11.03 17.40
C ARG A 166 6.61 -12.06 16.28
N ILE A 167 5.42 -12.24 15.69
CA ILE A 167 5.22 -13.12 14.53
C ILE A 167 6.10 -12.64 13.37
N GLY A 168 6.07 -11.36 13.03
CA GLY A 168 6.89 -10.84 11.95
C GLY A 168 8.39 -10.98 12.18
N LYS A 169 8.88 -10.86 13.44
CA LYS A 169 10.29 -11.13 13.77
C LYS A 169 10.73 -12.57 13.49
N GLN A 170 9.79 -13.52 13.43
CA GLN A 170 10.08 -14.92 13.16
C GLN A 170 10.07 -15.25 11.67
N MET A 171 9.70 -14.31 10.80
CA MET A 171 9.55 -14.55 9.37
C MET A 171 10.87 -14.40 8.60
N ASN A 172 11.13 -15.35 7.72
CA ASN A 172 12.23 -15.39 6.73
C ASN A 172 11.74 -15.21 5.28
N PHE A 173 10.43 -15.05 5.06
CA PHE A 173 9.80 -14.85 3.75
C PHE A 173 8.60 -13.89 3.85
N LYS A 174 8.20 -13.27 2.74
CA LYS A 174 7.01 -12.41 2.68
C LYS A 174 5.72 -13.25 2.55
N PRO A 175 4.61 -12.90 3.21
CA PRO A 175 3.33 -13.57 2.98
C PRO A 175 2.90 -13.46 1.51
N PRO A 176 2.34 -14.53 0.94
CA PRO A 176 1.97 -14.54 -0.46
C PRO A 176 0.78 -13.63 -0.71
N THR A 177 0.84 -12.82 -1.76
CA THR A 177 -0.29 -11.94 -2.10
C THR A 177 -1.20 -12.52 -3.17
N ASN A 178 -0.73 -13.54 -3.90
CA ASN A 178 -1.44 -14.18 -4.99
C ASN A 178 -1.17 -15.70 -5.03
N PHE A 179 -1.92 -16.43 -5.86
CA PHE A 179 -1.80 -17.89 -5.98
C PHE A 179 -0.39 -18.37 -6.32
N VAL A 180 0.32 -17.69 -7.22
CA VAL A 180 1.66 -18.13 -7.68
C VAL A 180 2.68 -18.03 -6.56
N GLU A 181 2.64 -16.94 -5.80
CA GLU A 181 3.49 -16.77 -4.63
C GLU A 181 3.13 -17.77 -3.52
N ALA A 182 1.83 -18.00 -3.30
CA ALA A 182 1.35 -18.94 -2.29
C ALA A 182 1.75 -20.38 -2.62
N GLU A 183 1.61 -20.80 -3.88
CA GLU A 183 2.00 -22.13 -4.37
C GLU A 183 3.50 -22.37 -4.17
N LYS A 184 4.33 -21.37 -4.46
CA LYS A 184 5.78 -21.45 -4.24
C LYS A 184 6.12 -21.62 -2.76
N LEU A 185 5.53 -20.83 -1.88
CA LEU A 185 5.80 -20.91 -0.43
C LEU A 185 5.25 -22.20 0.17
N TYR A 186 4.09 -22.67 -0.30
CA TYR A 186 3.52 -23.96 0.12
C TYR A 186 4.44 -25.12 -0.28
N GLY A 187 4.96 -25.10 -1.51
CA GLY A 187 5.94 -26.10 -1.97
C GLY A 187 7.27 -26.08 -1.22
N LEU A 188 7.62 -24.96 -0.58
CA LEU A 188 8.79 -24.83 0.30
C LEU A 188 8.50 -25.23 1.76
N GLY A 189 7.23 -25.49 2.12
CA GLY A 189 6.80 -25.78 3.49
C GLY A 189 6.78 -24.56 4.41
N GLU A 190 6.87 -23.36 3.84
CA GLU A 190 6.92 -22.08 4.57
C GLU A 190 5.52 -21.60 5.00
N ILE A 191 4.47 -22.04 4.32
CA ILE A 191 3.07 -21.82 4.72
C ILE A 191 2.33 -23.15 4.85
N SER A 192 1.35 -23.21 5.76
CA SER A 192 0.56 -24.42 6.01
C SER A 192 -0.49 -24.68 4.92
N THR A 193 -1.12 -25.86 4.96
CA THR A 193 -2.23 -26.18 4.05
C THR A 193 -3.40 -25.23 4.28
N GLU A 194 -3.70 -24.89 5.53
CA GLU A 194 -4.77 -23.95 5.90
C GLU A 194 -4.51 -22.55 5.32
N GLU A 195 -3.25 -22.13 5.29
CA GLU A 195 -2.82 -20.83 4.76
C GLU A 195 -2.82 -20.80 3.23
N PHE A 196 -2.62 -21.95 2.57
CA PHE A 196 -2.64 -22.07 1.11
C PHE A 196 -4.06 -22.19 0.53
N GLU A 197 -4.98 -22.86 1.24
CA GLU A 197 -6.30 -23.24 0.71
C GLU A 197 -7.17 -22.06 0.20
N PRO A 198 -7.18 -20.87 0.83
CA PRO A 198 -7.92 -19.72 0.30
C PRO A 198 -7.47 -19.30 -1.11
N PHE A 199 -6.15 -19.30 -1.38
CA PHE A 199 -5.60 -18.94 -2.69
C PHE A 199 -5.97 -19.96 -3.76
N LYS A 200 -5.94 -21.25 -3.40
CA LYS A 200 -6.34 -22.34 -4.28
C LYS A 200 -7.82 -22.24 -4.67
N ARG A 201 -8.71 -22.06 -3.69
CA ARG A 201 -10.16 -21.88 -3.95
C ARG A 201 -10.44 -20.66 -4.82
N ALA A 202 -9.78 -19.54 -4.56
CA ALA A 202 -9.91 -18.33 -5.38
C ALA A 202 -9.48 -18.58 -6.84
N ARG A 203 -8.38 -19.33 -7.05
CA ARG A 203 -7.89 -19.70 -8.38
C ARG A 203 -8.82 -20.67 -9.11
N GLU A 204 -9.43 -21.62 -8.39
CA GLU A 204 -10.41 -22.57 -8.94
C GLU A 204 -11.69 -21.87 -9.36
N ALA A 205 -12.25 -21.00 -8.50
CA ALA A 205 -13.42 -20.18 -8.83
C ALA A 205 -13.19 -19.29 -10.06
N ALA A 206 -11.99 -18.70 -10.18
CA ALA A 206 -11.62 -17.89 -11.35
C ALA A 206 -11.47 -18.70 -12.66
N LYS A 207 -11.24 -20.02 -12.57
CA LYS A 207 -11.20 -20.92 -13.74
C LYS A 207 -12.58 -21.43 -14.15
N GLU A 208 -13.51 -21.55 -13.21
CA GLU A 208 -14.90 -21.94 -13.50
C GLU A 208 -15.76 -20.80 -14.04
N SER A 209 -15.29 -19.55 -13.89
CA SER A 209 -15.96 -18.35 -14.38
C SER A 209 -15.56 -17.93 -15.81
N ASN A 210 -14.72 -18.75 -16.47
CA ASN A 210 -14.27 -18.60 -17.87
C ASN A 210 -14.70 -19.80 -18.71
#